data_AF-A0A2N2JUK5-F1
#
_entry.id   AF-A0A2N2JUK5-F1
#
_cell.length_a   1.000
_cell.length_b   1.000
_cell.length_c   1.000
_cell.angle_alpha   90.00
_cell.angle_beta   90.00
_cell.angle_gamma   90.00
#
_symmetry.space_group_name_H-M   'P 1'
#
loop_
_entity.id
_entity.type
_entity.pdbx_description
1 polymer ?
#
loop_
_entity_poly.entity_id
_entity_poly.type
_entity_poly.pdbx_seq_one_letter_code
_entity_poly.pdbx_strand_id
1 'polypeptide(L)'
;MSFSKPLNCNQAVAIIRPTDVKHGRSIFRWLQTYDAKRQFNHGAVKGTIQNLSLGTISKLRLPDPTDATMMGLVSKLKQLDGVRARIRLQCQSLNLLRKALVGVYYSV
;
A
#
# COMPACT_ATOMS: atom_id res chain seq x y z
N MET A 1 5.44 -5.36 14.98
CA MET A 1 4.59 -4.27 14.45
C MET A 1 3.27 -4.38 15.19
N SER A 2 3.01 -3.48 16.13
CA SER A 2 1.71 -3.42 16.83
C SER A 2 0.72 -2.71 15.91
N PHE A 3 -0.36 -3.37 15.51
CA PHE A 3 -1.43 -2.78 14.72
C PHE A 3 -2.32 -1.97 15.66
N SER A 4 -2.04 -0.67 15.82
CA SER A 4 -2.66 0.18 16.86
C SER A 4 -4.09 0.63 16.56
N LYS A 5 -4.69 0.20 15.44
CA LYS A 5 -6.11 0.44 15.13
C LYS A 5 -6.71 -0.76 14.38
N PRO A 6 -7.89 -1.26 14.79
CA PRO A 6 -8.64 -2.19 13.97
C PRO A 6 -9.02 -1.50 12.66
N LEU A 7 -8.65 -2.10 11.54
CA LEU A 7 -9.02 -1.63 10.21
C LEU A 7 -10.39 -2.23 9.87
N ASN A 8 -11.34 -1.39 9.46
CA ASN A 8 -12.64 -1.86 9.01
C ASN A 8 -12.45 -2.68 7.72
N CYS A 9 -12.88 -3.94 7.76
CA CYS A 9 -12.87 -4.83 6.60
C CYS A 9 -14.33 -5.04 6.19
N ASN A 10 -14.72 -4.52 5.04
CA ASN A 10 -16.03 -4.78 4.45
C ASN A 10 -15.93 -5.91 3.40
N GLN A 11 -17.06 -6.28 2.81
CA GLN A 11 -17.16 -7.36 1.81
C GLN A 11 -16.33 -7.15 0.55
N ALA A 12 -15.79 -5.96 0.30
CA ALA A 12 -14.92 -5.65 -0.83
C ALA A 12 -13.41 -5.79 -0.48
N VAL A 13 -13.08 -6.21 0.74
CA VAL A 13 -11.69 -6.35 1.21
C VAL A 13 -11.35 -7.81 1.44
N ALA A 14 -10.28 -8.27 0.77
CA ALA A 14 -9.65 -9.56 1.05
C ALA A 14 -8.38 -9.35 1.88
N ILE A 15 -8.17 -10.23 2.88
CA ILE A 15 -6.97 -10.21 3.73
C ILE A 15 -6.07 -11.37 3.34
N ILE A 16 -4.84 -11.05 2.95
CA ILE A 16 -3.76 -12.03 2.79
C ILE A 16 -3.02 -12.10 4.13
N ARG A 17 -2.92 -13.30 4.72
CA ARG A 17 -2.20 -13.56 5.97
C ARG A 17 -0.95 -14.42 5.70
N PRO A 18 0.21 -13.80 5.47
CA PRO A 18 1.48 -14.52 5.34
C PRO A 18 1.85 -15.21 6.66
N THR A 19 2.52 -16.35 6.57
CA THR A 19 3.05 -17.09 7.73
C THR A 19 4.27 -16.41 8.37
N ASP A 20 5.02 -15.61 7.61
CA ASP A 20 6.16 -14.81 8.09
C ASP A 20 5.95 -13.32 7.76
N VAL A 21 6.28 -12.45 8.72
CA VAL A 21 6.29 -11.00 8.59
C VAL A 21 7.19 -10.52 7.45
N LYS A 22 8.34 -11.17 7.21
CA LYS A 22 9.24 -10.82 6.10
C LYS A 22 8.54 -11.05 4.75
N HIS A 23 7.88 -12.19 4.59
CA HIS A 23 7.06 -12.49 3.42
C HIS A 23 5.93 -11.48 3.24
N GLY A 24 5.30 -11.03 4.33
CA GLY A 24 4.26 -10.01 4.27
C GLY A 24 4.72 -8.69 3.67
N ARG A 25 5.92 -8.23 3.98
CA ARG A 25 6.47 -7.00 3.37
C ARG A 25 6.77 -7.18 1.90
N SER A 26 7.38 -8.31 1.52
CA SER A 26 7.68 -8.62 0.13
C SER A 26 6.40 -8.72 -0.71
N ILE A 27 5.39 -9.43 -0.22
CA ILE A 27 4.07 -9.53 -0.84
C ILE A 27 3.43 -8.15 -0.97
N PHE A 28 3.38 -7.37 0.11
CA PHE A 28 2.82 -6.01 0.08
C PHE A 28 3.46 -5.14 -1.00
N ARG A 29 4.79 -5.19 -1.14
CA ARG A 29 5.51 -4.45 -2.18
C ARG A 29 5.22 -4.97 -3.57
N TRP A 30 5.20 -6.29 -3.72
CA TRP A 30 4.89 -6.90 -5.01
C TRP A 30 3.49 -6.52 -5.49
N LEU A 31 2.47 -6.49 -4.61
CA LEU A 31 1.10 -6.10 -4.95
C LEU A 31 0.99 -4.68 -5.54
N GLN A 32 2.00 -3.83 -5.34
CA GLN A 32 2.06 -2.46 -5.88
C GLN A 32 2.69 -2.39 -7.28
N THR A 33 3.36 -3.46 -7.73
CA THR A 33 4.09 -3.51 -9.00
C THR A 33 3.15 -3.60 -10.21
N TYR A 34 3.70 -3.32 -11.39
CA TYR A 34 2.96 -3.48 -12.65
C TYR A 34 2.52 -4.92 -12.88
N ASP A 35 3.37 -5.90 -12.56
CA ASP A 35 3.04 -7.31 -12.77
C ASP A 35 1.86 -7.76 -11.92
N ALA A 36 1.83 -7.41 -10.64
CA ALA A 36 0.68 -7.70 -9.79
C ALA A 36 -0.62 -7.07 -10.32
N LYS A 37 -0.56 -5.78 -10.72
CA LYS A 37 -1.70 -5.08 -11.33
C LYS A 37 -2.14 -5.73 -12.64
N ARG A 38 -1.20 -6.22 -13.45
CA ARG A 38 -1.49 -6.96 -14.67
C ARG A 38 -2.20 -8.26 -14.34
N GLN A 39 -1.75 -9.03 -13.35
CA GLN A 39 -2.41 -10.26 -12.91
C GLN A 39 -3.83 -9.99 -12.39
N PHE A 40 -4.03 -8.90 -11.64
CA PHE A 40 -5.37 -8.45 -11.21
C PHE A 40 -6.30 -8.20 -12.39
N ASN A 41 -5.84 -7.45 -13.39
CA ASN A 41 -6.64 -7.07 -14.55
C ASN A 41 -6.97 -8.27 -15.45
N HIS A 42 -6.10 -9.28 -15.53
CA HIS A 42 -6.36 -10.50 -16.30
C HIS A 42 -7.33 -11.45 -15.58
N GLY A 43 -7.31 -11.47 -14.25
CA GLY A 43 -8.16 -12.33 -13.43
C GLY A 43 -9.47 -11.70 -12.95
N ALA A 44 -9.68 -10.41 -13.21
CA ALA A 44 -10.88 -9.68 -12.83
C ALA A 44 -12.09 -10.15 -13.66
N VAL A 45 -13.24 -10.31 -13.00
CA VAL A 45 -14.51 -10.57 -13.69
C VAL A 45 -14.90 -9.31 -14.46
N LYS A 46 -15.00 -9.43 -15.79
CA LYS A 46 -15.32 -8.31 -16.69
C LYS A 46 -16.83 -8.07 -16.74
N GLY A 47 -17.40 -7.51 -15.67
CA GLY A 47 -18.74 -6.92 -15.64
C GLY A 47 -18.69 -5.39 -15.57
N THR A 48 -19.84 -4.73 -15.40
CA THR A 48 -19.94 -3.26 -15.24
C THR A 48 -19.11 -2.73 -14.06
N ILE A 49 -18.86 -3.57 -13.05
CA ILE A 49 -17.97 -3.30 -11.91
C ILE A 49 -16.90 -4.40 -11.89
N GLN A 50 -15.64 -3.99 -12.06
CA GLN A 50 -14.50 -4.91 -11.99
C GLN A 50 -14.31 -5.40 -10.56
N ASN A 51 -14.31 -6.73 -10.37
CA ASN A 51 -14.08 -7.38 -9.08
C ASN A 51 -13.04 -8.49 -9.19
N LEU A 52 -12.31 -8.73 -8.10
CA LEU A 52 -11.43 -9.88 -7.91
C LEU A 52 -12.13 -10.91 -7.01
N SER A 53 -12.28 -12.14 -7.51
CA SER A 53 -12.77 -13.24 -6.69
C SER A 53 -11.67 -13.77 -5.77
N LEU A 54 -12.04 -14.37 -4.64
CA LEU A 54 -11.09 -15.07 -3.76
C LEU A 54 -10.33 -16.18 -4.50
N GLY A 55 -10.99 -16.89 -5.41
CA GLY A 55 -10.37 -17.93 -6.25
C GLY A 55 -9.39 -17.37 -7.28
N THR A 56 -9.55 -16.11 -7.69
CA THR A 56 -8.56 -15.40 -8.51
C THR A 56 -7.36 -14.99 -7.66
N ILE A 57 -7.62 -14.44 -6.46
CA ILE A 57 -6.57 -14.00 -5.53
C ILE A 57 -5.68 -15.19 -5.12
N SER A 58 -6.26 -16.37 -4.90
CA SER A 58 -5.50 -17.58 -4.53
C SER A 58 -4.59 -18.09 -5.65
N LYS A 59 -4.79 -17.66 -6.90
CA LYS A 59 -4.00 -18.07 -8.07
C LYS A 59 -2.93 -17.04 -8.47
N LEU A 60 -2.78 -15.96 -7.71
CA LEU A 60 -1.73 -14.98 -7.95
C LEU A 60 -0.36 -15.65 -7.88
N ARG A 61 0.45 -15.42 -8.91
CA ARG A 61 1.83 -15.89 -8.95
C ARG A 61 2.67 -14.90 -8.18
N LEU A 62 2.87 -15.21 -6.90
CA LEU A 62 3.74 -14.43 -6.03
C LEU A 62 5.20 -14.70 -6.39
N PRO A 63 6.06 -13.67 -6.33
CA PRO A 63 7.49 -13.83 -6.50
C PRO A 63 8.08 -14.60 -5.32
N ASP A 64 9.17 -15.31 -5.58
CA ASP A 64 9.88 -16.05 -4.54
C ASP A 64 10.46 -15.08 -3.49
N PRO A 65 10.11 -15.24 -2.20
CA PRO A 65 10.69 -14.41 -1.14
C PRO A 65 12.20 -14.55 -0.98
N THR A 66 12.82 -15.64 -1.47
CA THR A 66 14.28 -15.82 -1.39
C THR A 66 15.06 -15.19 -2.54
N ASP A 67 14.37 -14.60 -3.52
CA ASP A 67 15.01 -13.88 -4.61
C ASP A 67 15.75 -12.63 -4.09
N ALA A 68 17.08 -12.65 -4.23
CA ALA A 68 17.96 -11.56 -3.83
C ALA A 68 17.62 -10.24 -4.54
N THR A 69 17.17 -10.31 -5.79
CA THR A 69 16.75 -9.16 -6.60
C THR A 69 15.52 -8.50 -5.97
N MET A 70 14.56 -9.32 -5.55
CA MET A 70 13.34 -8.86 -4.91
C MET A 70 13.65 -8.22 -3.55
N MET A 71 14.51 -8.85 -2.74
CA MET A 71 14.94 -8.27 -1.45
C MET A 71 15.62 -6.90 -1.63
N GLY A 72 16.49 -6.77 -2.65
CA GLY A 72 17.13 -5.50 -3.00
C GLY A 72 16.11 -4.42 -3.39
N LEU A 73 15.13 -4.77 -4.21
CA LEU A 73 14.04 -3.86 -4.62
C LEU A 73 13.19 -3.43 -3.41
N VAL A 74 12.79 -4.37 -2.56
CA VAL A 74 11.99 -4.10 -1.34
C VAL A 74 12.74 -3.14 -0.41
N SER A 75 14.06 -3.31 -0.27
CA SER A 75 14.91 -2.42 0.53
C SER A 75 14.93 -0.99 -0.02
N LYS A 76 15.16 -0.83 -1.33
CA LYS A 76 15.12 0.50 -1.99
C LYS A 76 13.76 1.17 -1.88
N LEU A 77 12.68 0.43 -2.11
CA LEU A 77 11.31 0.95 -1.96
C LEU A 77 11.01 1.39 -0.52
N LYS A 78 11.54 0.67 0.47
CA LYS A 78 11.41 1.07 1.88
C LYS A 78 12.11 2.40 2.17
N GLN A 79 13.27 2.64 1.58
CA GLN A 79 13.98 3.92 1.71
C GLN A 79 13.16 5.06 1.09
N LEU A 80 12.64 4.86 -0.12
CA LEU A 80 11.80 5.85 -0.81
C LEU A 80 10.53 6.20 -0.01
N ASP A 81 9.87 5.21 0.58
CA ASP A 81 8.71 5.46 1.44
C ASP A 81 9.07 6.28 2.68
N GLY A 82 10.25 6.08 3.26
CA GLY A 82 10.75 6.90 4.36
C GLY A 82 10.90 8.37 3.95
N VAL A 83 11.45 8.63 2.77
CA VAL A 83 11.55 9.99 2.21
C VAL A 83 10.16 10.57 1.96
N ARG A 84 9.26 9.81 1.35
CA ARG A 84 7.88 10.24 1.07
C ARG A 84 7.10 10.58 2.33
N ALA A 85 7.26 9.78 3.39
CA ALA A 85 6.64 10.03 4.69
C ALA A 85 7.16 11.34 5.30
N ARG A 86 8.47 11.61 5.23
CA ARG A 86 9.07 12.85 5.72
C ARG A 86 8.51 14.08 4.99
N ILE A 87 8.45 14.03 3.66
CA ILE A 87 7.89 15.11 2.84
C ILE A 87 6.44 15.37 3.21
N ARG A 88 5.62 14.31 3.35
CA ARG A 88 4.21 14.45 3.74
C ARG A 88 4.03 15.13 5.10
N LEU A 89 4.85 14.78 6.08
CA LEU A 89 4.82 15.43 7.41
C LEU A 89 5.17 16.92 7.31
N GLN A 90 6.20 17.27 6.54
CA GLN A 90 6.59 18.67 6.33
C GLN A 90 5.50 19.47 5.60
N CYS A 91 4.88 18.91 4.56
CA CYS A 91 3.75 19.55 3.89
C CYS A 91 2.55 19.72 4.83
N GLN A 92 2.31 18.76 5.72
CA GLN A 92 1.23 18.84 6.71
C GLN A 92 1.50 19.95 7.73
N SER A 93 2.73 20.06 8.26
CA SER A 93 3.10 21.13 9.19
C SER A 93 3.01 22.51 8.54
N LEU A 94 3.48 22.65 7.29
CA LEU A 94 3.35 23.90 6.53
C LEU A 94 1.89 24.27 6.29
N ASN A 95 1.03 23.30 5.97
CA ASN A 95 -0.40 23.55 5.81
C ASN A 95 -1.09 24.00 7.10
N LEU A 96 -0.70 23.43 8.25
CA LEU A 96 -1.21 23.86 9.55
C LEU A 96 -0.78 25.30 9.86
N LEU A 97 0.50 25.62 9.66
CA LEU A 97 1.04 26.96 9.86
C LEU A 97 0.36 27.99 8.93
N ARG A 98 0.19 27.65 7.65
CA ARG A 98 -0.54 28.49 6.69
C ARG A 98 -1.96 28.77 7.16
N LYS A 99 -2.70 27.74 7.62
CA LYS A 99 -4.07 27.89 8.13
C LYS A 99 -4.12 28.79 9.36
N ALA A 100 -3.17 28.65 10.28
CA ALA A 100 -3.09 29.48 11.48
C ALA A 100 -2.85 30.96 11.13
N LEU A 101 -1.87 31.24 10.25
CA LEU A 101 -1.57 32.61 9.82
C LEU A 101 -2.73 33.26 9.06
N VAL A 102 -3.33 32.56 8.10
CA VAL A 102 -4.51 33.05 7.37
C VAL A 102 -5.67 33.29 8.35
N GLY A 103 -5.89 32.38 9.31
CA GLY A 103 -6.89 32.56 10.35
C GLY A 103 -6.70 33.86 11.12
N VAL A 104 -5.47 34.17 11.54
CA VAL A 104 -5.13 35.41 12.27
C VAL A 104 -5.29 36.67 11.39
N TYR A 105 -4.91 36.62 10.12
CA TYR A 105 -4.95 37.79 9.24
C TYR A 105 -6.36 38.17 8.75
N TYR A 106 -7.28 37.21 8.66
CA TYR A 106 -8.65 37.42 8.16
C TYR A 106 -9.72 37.37 9.27
N SER A 107 -9.33 37.42 10.54
CA SER A 107 -10.24 37.54 11.68
C SER A 107 -10.30 38.95 12.30
N VAL A 108 -9.92 39.96 11.51
CA VAL A 108 -10.25 41.40 11.72
C VAL A 108 -11.38 41.76 10.78
#